data_AF-A0A523IJJ4-F1
#
_entry.id   AF-A0A523IJJ4-F1
#
_cell.length_a   1.000
_cell.length_b   1.000
_cell.length_c   1.000
_cell.angle_alpha   90.00
_cell.angle_beta   90.00
_cell.angle_gamma   90.00
#
_symmetry.space_group_name_H-M   'P 1'
#
loop_
_entity.id
_entity.type
_entity.pdbx_description
1 polymer ?
#
loop_
_entity_poly.entity_id
_entity_poly.type
_entity_poly.pdbx_seq_one_letter_code
_entity_poly.pdbx_strand_id
1 'polypeptide(L)'
;MKIRIFKKPDGSVLITQFAEKARLPGETDADLMTRQTAKLNHPIDGTPQKDLPYEDVELADIPTDRTDREQWRQKNDGSKEIVWVDTNAPNPVKIAKDLTEQYVNEAKQGVIDATTLADLIKHQCVLDDISKFKFIQAGAEIV
;
A
#
# COMPACT_ATOMS: atom_id res chain seq x y z
N MET A 1 20.25 3.04 2.42
CA MET A 1 19.18 3.71 3.19
C MET A 1 18.12 2.67 3.38
N LYS A 2 17.79 2.39 4.65
CA LYS A 2 16.84 1.36 4.98
C LYS A 2 15.39 1.83 4.85
N ILE A 3 14.54 0.87 4.55
CA ILE A 3 13.09 1.03 4.50
C ILE A 3 12.46 -0.15 5.25
N ARG A 4 11.28 0.07 5.81
CA ARG A 4 10.57 -0.94 6.61
C ARG A 4 9.37 -1.46 5.85
N ILE A 5 9.29 -2.77 5.80
CA ILE A 5 8.20 -3.49 5.14
C ILE A 5 7.33 -4.09 6.24
N PHE A 6 6.10 -3.61 6.36
CA PHE A 6 5.09 -4.19 7.25
C PHE A 6 4.31 -5.26 6.50
N LYS A 7 4.17 -6.43 7.13
CA LYS A 7 3.42 -7.59 6.62
C LYS A 7 1.98 -7.48 7.11
N LYS A 8 1.04 -7.34 6.17
CA LYS A 8 -0.39 -7.30 6.52
C LYS A 8 -0.96 -8.72 6.63
N PRO A 9 -2.07 -8.91 7.39
CA PRO A 9 -2.73 -10.21 7.49
C PRO A 9 -3.27 -10.75 6.15
N ASP A 10 -3.57 -9.87 5.19
CA ASP A 10 -4.06 -10.22 3.85
C ASP A 10 -2.95 -10.71 2.88
N GLY A 11 -1.69 -10.74 3.34
CA GLY A 11 -0.53 -11.14 2.54
C GLY A 11 0.05 -10.03 1.65
N SER A 12 -0.54 -8.84 1.66
CA SER A 12 0.05 -7.65 1.04
C SER A 12 1.10 -7.01 1.96
N VAL A 13 1.92 -6.12 1.40
CA VAL A 13 2.97 -5.42 2.13
C VAL A 13 2.73 -3.91 2.13
N LEU A 14 3.15 -3.25 3.21
CA LEU A 14 3.23 -1.79 3.29
C LEU A 14 4.68 -1.38 3.45
N ILE A 15 5.19 -0.57 2.53
CA ILE A 15 6.55 -0.06 2.57
C ILE A 15 6.56 1.35 3.13
N THR A 16 7.35 1.54 4.18
CA THR A 16 7.55 2.83 4.83
C THR A 16 9.00 3.24 4.73
N GLN A 17 9.21 4.38 4.08
CA GLN A 17 10.48 5.10 4.11
C GLN A 17 10.34 6.24 5.12
N PHE A 18 11.22 6.27 6.11
CA PHE A 18 11.24 7.37 7.07
C PHE A 18 12.11 8.51 6.54
N ALA A 19 11.64 9.74 6.74
CA ALA A 19 12.33 10.91 6.22
C ALA A 19 13.62 11.16 7.00
N GLU A 20 14.73 11.36 6.29
CA GLU A 20 16.06 11.59 6.90
C GLU A 20 16.08 12.80 7.85
N LYS A 21 15.26 13.83 7.56
CA LYS A 21 15.06 15.01 8.44
C LYS A 21 14.54 14.67 9.84
N ALA A 22 13.96 13.49 10.02
CA ALA A 22 13.44 13.04 11.31
C ALA A 22 14.53 12.40 12.19
N ARG A 23 15.74 12.21 11.65
CA ARG A 23 16.90 11.61 12.34
C ARG A 23 17.46 12.54 13.41
N LEU A 24 17.69 11.99 14.60
CA LEU A 24 18.37 12.68 15.68
C LEU A 24 19.90 12.59 15.50
N PRO A 25 20.68 13.55 16.04
CA PRO A 25 22.14 13.50 15.96
C PRO A 25 22.70 12.19 16.53
N GLY A 26 23.49 11.47 15.74
CA GLY A 26 24.10 10.18 16.13
C GLY A 26 23.15 8.98 16.08
N GLU A 27 21.90 9.15 15.63
CA GLU A 27 20.93 8.07 15.52
C GLU A 27 21.22 7.15 14.33
N THR A 28 21.29 5.84 14.59
CA THR A 28 21.45 4.84 13.53
C THR A 28 20.16 4.68 12.73
N ASP A 29 20.23 4.06 11.54
CA ASP A 29 19.02 3.74 10.77
C ASP A 29 18.04 2.91 11.62
N ALA A 30 18.52 1.87 12.29
CA ALA A 30 17.67 1.00 13.10
C ALA A 30 16.94 1.75 14.24
N ASP A 31 17.63 2.69 14.89
CA ASP A 31 17.06 3.49 15.97
C ASP A 31 15.99 4.45 15.46
N LEU A 32 16.27 5.14 14.33
CA LEU A 32 15.30 6.01 13.64
C LEU A 32 14.03 5.23 13.29
N MET A 33 14.18 4.09 12.62
CA MET A 33 13.07 3.27 12.16
C MET A 33 12.23 2.79 13.36
N THR A 34 12.88 2.29 14.41
CA THR A 34 12.20 1.82 15.64
C THR A 34 11.42 2.94 16.32
N ARG A 35 12.05 4.11 16.52
CA ARG A 35 11.40 5.26 17.17
C ARG A 35 10.23 5.79 16.36
N GLN A 36 10.35 5.83 15.03
CA GLN A 36 9.26 6.31 14.18
C GLN A 36 8.14 5.28 14.07
N THR A 37 8.44 3.97 14.00
CA THR A 37 7.42 2.92 14.03
C THR A 37 6.58 2.98 15.31
N ALA A 38 7.20 3.25 16.47
CA ALA A 38 6.46 3.39 17.73
C ALA A 38 5.38 4.50 17.71
N LYS A 39 5.48 5.45 16.77
CA LYS A 39 4.51 6.54 16.58
C LYS A 39 3.37 6.18 15.63
N LEU A 40 3.46 5.07 14.90
CA LEU A 40 2.49 4.66 13.88
C LEU A 40 1.29 3.94 14.52
N ASN A 41 0.35 4.73 15.04
CA ASN A 41 -0.89 4.21 15.62
C ASN A 41 -2.04 4.10 14.60
N HIS A 42 -1.80 4.42 13.32
CA HIS A 42 -2.83 4.29 12.29
C HIS A 42 -3.18 2.82 12.10
N PRO A 43 -4.47 2.44 12.24
CA PRO A 43 -4.89 1.07 12.04
C PRO A 43 -4.85 0.71 10.54
N ILE A 44 -4.34 -0.48 10.26
CA ILE A 44 -4.35 -1.13 8.95
C ILE A 44 -5.07 -2.46 9.17
N ASP A 45 -6.22 -2.64 8.53
CA ASP A 45 -7.06 -3.83 8.67
C ASP A 45 -7.38 -4.17 10.14
N GLY A 46 -7.65 -3.15 10.94
CA GLY A 46 -7.98 -3.27 12.37
C GLY A 46 -6.77 -3.45 13.31
N THR A 47 -5.54 -3.51 12.79
CA THR A 47 -4.31 -3.63 13.59
C THR A 47 -3.50 -2.34 13.52
N PRO A 48 -3.09 -1.73 14.66
CA PRO A 48 -2.19 -0.58 14.61
C PRO A 48 -0.92 -0.93 13.84
N GLN A 49 -0.49 -0.07 12.91
CA GLN A 49 0.65 -0.35 12.04
C GLN A 49 1.92 -0.74 12.82
N LYS A 50 2.16 -0.12 13.99
CA LYS A 50 3.28 -0.46 14.87
C LYS A 50 3.30 -1.91 15.37
N ASP A 51 2.13 -2.57 15.40
CA ASP A 51 1.94 -3.93 15.90
C ASP A 51 2.00 -4.96 14.76
N LEU A 52 2.06 -4.51 13.50
CA LEU A 52 2.26 -5.40 12.36
C LEU A 52 3.68 -5.96 12.36
N PRO A 53 3.88 -7.24 11.99
CA PRO A 53 5.21 -7.79 11.76
C PRO A 53 5.93 -6.97 10.69
N TYR A 54 7.22 -6.71 10.88
CA TYR A 54 8.01 -5.95 9.91
C TYR A 54 9.44 -6.46 9.77
N GLU A 55 10.06 -6.07 8.66
CA GLU A 55 11.49 -6.21 8.42
C GLU A 55 12.08 -4.91 7.85
N ASP A 56 13.40 -4.76 7.98
CA ASP A 56 14.15 -3.64 7.41
C ASP A 56 15.01 -4.15 6.25
N VAL A 57 14.82 -3.57 5.06
CA VAL A 57 15.58 -3.90 3.85
C VAL A 57 16.28 -2.67 3.29
N GLU A 58 17.31 -2.85 2.46
CA GLU A 58 17.90 -1.71 1.74
C GLU A 58 17.00 -1.31 0.58
N LEU A 59 16.84 0.01 0.36
CA LEU A 59 16.04 0.51 -0.76
C LEU A 59 16.52 -0.02 -2.13
N ALA A 60 17.82 -0.31 -2.27
CA ALA A 60 18.40 -0.85 -3.50
C ALA A 60 17.91 -2.27 -3.83
N ASP A 61 17.43 -3.01 -2.82
CA ASP A 61 16.91 -4.37 -2.98
C ASP A 61 15.42 -4.38 -3.37
N ILE A 62 14.78 -3.20 -3.42
CA ILE A 62 13.39 -3.06 -3.84
C ILE A 62 13.29 -2.77 -5.33
N PRO A 63 12.43 -3.50 -6.08
CA PRO A 63 12.10 -3.17 -7.46
C PRO A 63 11.67 -1.70 -7.59
N THR A 64 12.33 -0.96 -8.49
CA THR A 64 12.05 0.46 -8.72
C THR A 64 10.76 0.71 -9.49
N ASP A 65 10.24 -0.33 -10.15
CA ASP A 65 9.02 -0.27 -10.95
C ASP A 65 7.78 -0.20 -10.04
N ARG A 66 7.16 0.99 -10.04
CA ARG A 66 6.02 1.33 -9.19
C ARG A 66 4.67 0.92 -9.80
N THR A 67 4.66 0.41 -11.03
CA THR A 67 3.42 0.23 -11.80
C THR A 67 2.48 -0.77 -11.14
N ASP A 68 3.02 -1.70 -10.34
CA ASP A 68 2.27 -2.80 -9.74
C ASP A 68 2.46 -2.90 -8.21
N ARG A 69 2.54 -1.75 -7.50
CA ARG A 69 2.74 -1.71 -6.03
C ARG A 69 1.79 -2.59 -5.23
N GLU A 70 0.56 -2.75 -5.70
CA GLU A 70 -0.48 -3.57 -5.06
C GLU A 70 -0.27 -5.09 -5.27
N GLN A 71 0.58 -5.46 -6.22
CA GLN A 71 1.01 -6.83 -6.50
C GLN A 71 2.35 -7.17 -5.83
N TRP A 72 2.94 -6.24 -5.08
CA TRP A 72 4.15 -6.54 -4.33
C TRP A 72 3.81 -7.52 -3.22
N ARG A 73 4.57 -8.62 -3.19
CA ARG A 73 4.45 -9.71 -2.24
C ARG A 73 5.84 -10.01 -1.69
N GLN A 74 5.86 -10.72 -0.58
CA GLN A 74 7.09 -11.16 0.04
C GLN A 74 7.12 -12.68 0.09
N LYS A 75 8.27 -13.26 -0.23
CA LYS A 75 8.53 -14.69 -0.03
C LYS A 75 9.86 -14.89 0.68
N ASN A 76 9.96 -15.96 1.47
CA ASN A 76 11.22 -16.42 2.01
C ASN A 76 11.81 -17.47 1.07
N ASP A 77 12.96 -17.18 0.46
CA ASP A 77 13.67 -18.09 -0.46
C ASP A 77 14.76 -18.91 0.28
N GLY A 78 14.42 -19.39 1.48
CA GLY A 78 15.26 -20.22 2.35
C GLY A 78 16.33 -19.45 3.13
N SER A 79 17.01 -18.48 2.52
CA SER A 79 18.09 -17.70 3.16
C SER A 79 17.88 -16.19 3.16
N LYS A 80 16.89 -15.71 2.40
CA LYS A 80 16.60 -14.27 2.22
C LYS A 80 15.09 -14.06 2.06
N GLU A 81 14.59 -13.01 2.69
CA GLU A 81 13.28 -12.47 2.35
C GLU A 81 13.41 -11.59 1.10
N ILE A 82 12.58 -11.85 0.10
CA ILE A 82 12.61 -11.15 -1.19
C ILE A 82 11.23 -10.55 -1.45
N VAL A 83 11.20 -9.26 -1.78
CA VAL A 83 10.01 -8.58 -2.27
C VAL A 83 9.97 -8.75 -3.79
N TRP A 84 8.86 -9.28 -4.30
CA TRP A 84 8.67 -9.54 -5.72
C TRP A 84 7.29 -9.08 -6.16
N VAL A 85 7.13 -8.80 -7.45
CA VAL A 85 5.83 -8.47 -8.04
C VAL A 85 5.15 -9.78 -8.44
N ASP A 86 4.08 -10.14 -7.73
CA ASP A 86 3.22 -11.25 -8.13
C ASP A 86 2.30 -10.82 -9.25
N THR A 87 2.72 -11.08 -10.49
CA THR A 87 1.93 -10.74 -11.69
C THR A 87 0.57 -11.47 -11.73
N ASN A 88 0.41 -12.55 -10.95
CA ASN A 88 -0.85 -13.29 -10.83
C ASN A 88 -1.71 -12.80 -9.65
N ALA A 89 -1.15 -11.98 -8.76
CA ALA A 89 -1.94 -11.39 -7.68
C ALA A 89 -3.00 -10.44 -8.26
N PRO A 90 -4.20 -10.42 -7.67
CA PRO A 90 -5.22 -9.45 -8.04
C PRO A 90 -4.65 -8.04 -7.90
N ASN A 91 -4.77 -7.24 -8.96
CA ASN A 91 -4.43 -5.81 -8.96
C ASN A 91 -5.75 -5.04 -8.80
N PRO A 92 -6.09 -4.54 -7.59
CA PRO A 92 -7.32 -3.81 -7.33
C PRO A 92 -7.62 -2.70 -8.34
N VAL A 93 -6.61 -1.93 -8.75
CA VAL A 93 -6.77 -0.89 -9.79
C VAL A 93 -7.18 -1.49 -11.13
N LYS A 94 -6.52 -2.58 -11.56
CA LYS A 94 -6.90 -3.29 -12.79
C LYS A 94 -8.30 -3.89 -12.67
N ILE A 95 -8.62 -4.51 -11.54
CA ILE A 95 -9.94 -5.10 -11.28
C ILE A 95 -11.03 -4.01 -11.30
N ALA A 96 -10.79 -2.86 -10.67
CA ALA A 96 -11.70 -1.71 -10.68
C ALA A 96 -11.91 -1.17 -12.10
N LYS A 97 -10.83 -1.09 -12.90
CA LYS A 97 -10.90 -0.68 -14.30
C LYS A 97 -11.69 -1.69 -15.14
N ASP A 98 -11.38 -2.97 -15.02
CA ASP A 98 -12.05 -4.05 -15.76
C ASP A 98 -13.55 -4.11 -15.40
N LEU A 99 -13.91 -3.96 -14.12
CA LEU A 99 -15.30 -3.83 -13.65
C LEU A 99 -15.99 -2.59 -14.22
N THR A 100 -15.31 -1.45 -14.24
CA THR A 100 -15.87 -0.22 -14.82
C THR A 100 -16.15 -0.39 -16.31
N GLU A 101 -15.22 -0.99 -17.06
CA GLU A 101 -15.40 -1.29 -18.47
C GLU A 101 -16.56 -2.28 -18.70
N GLN A 102 -16.71 -3.28 -17.83
CA GLN A 102 -17.83 -4.21 -17.86
C GLN A 102 -19.17 -3.47 -17.68
N TYR A 103 -19.31 -2.65 -16.64
CA TYR A 103 -20.55 -1.90 -16.40
C TYR A 103 -20.89 -0.94 -17.55
N VAL A 104 -19.89 -0.28 -18.15
CA VAL A 104 -20.10 0.57 -19.33
C VAL A 104 -20.62 -0.25 -20.52
N ASN A 105 -20.12 -1.47 -20.72
CA ASN A 105 -20.58 -2.34 -21.79
C ASN A 105 -22.00 -2.86 -21.54
N GLU A 106 -22.31 -3.25 -20.31
CA GLU A 106 -23.67 -3.66 -19.89
C GLU A 106 -24.67 -2.51 -20.10
N ALA A 107 -24.29 -1.26 -19.80
CA ALA A 107 -25.12 -0.09 -20.04
C ALA A 107 -25.34 0.17 -21.54
N LYS A 108 -24.30 0.01 -22.37
CA LYS A 108 -24.44 0.11 -23.85
C LYS A 108 -25.35 -0.96 -24.43
N GLN A 109 -25.42 -2.13 -23.80
CA GLN A 109 -26.30 -3.22 -24.20
C GLN A 109 -27.72 -3.10 -23.62
N GLY A 110 -27.98 -2.06 -22.81
CA GLY A 110 -29.27 -1.84 -22.16
C GLY A 110 -29.58 -2.81 -21.02
N VAL A 111 -28.57 -3.53 -20.51
CA VAL A 111 -28.71 -4.47 -19.38
C VAL A 111 -28.86 -3.72 -18.07
N ILE A 112 -28.15 -2.59 -17.92
CA ILE A 112 -28.29 -1.66 -16.79
C ILE A 112 -28.58 -0.25 -17.33
N ASP A 113 -29.37 0.53 -16.59
CA ASP A 113 -29.67 1.91 -16.97
C ASP A 113 -28.54 2.88 -16.57
N ALA A 114 -28.56 4.08 -17.15
CA ALA A 114 -27.53 5.10 -16.91
C ALA A 114 -27.45 5.58 -15.46
N THR A 115 -28.54 5.47 -14.70
CA THR A 115 -28.60 5.86 -13.28
C THR A 115 -27.90 4.82 -12.42
N THR A 116 -28.18 3.53 -12.69
CA THR A 116 -27.53 2.38 -12.07
C THR A 116 -26.03 2.38 -12.36
N LEU A 117 -25.63 2.70 -13.60
CA LEU A 117 -24.22 2.88 -13.96
C LEU A 117 -23.55 4.01 -13.15
N ALA A 118 -24.20 5.17 -13.03
CA ALA A 118 -23.66 6.30 -12.29
C ALA A 118 -23.47 5.98 -10.79
N ASP A 119 -24.40 5.25 -10.19
CA ASP A 119 -24.32 4.85 -8.78
C ASP A 119 -23.22 3.81 -8.53
N LEU A 120 -23.05 2.84 -9.43
CA LEU A 120 -21.98 1.83 -9.38
C LEU A 120 -20.60 2.46 -9.54
N ILE A 121 -20.42 3.36 -10.52
CA ILE A 121 -19.16 4.10 -10.72
C ILE A 121 -18.86 4.99 -9.52
N LYS A 122 -19.88 5.63 -8.92
CA LYS A 122 -19.70 6.48 -7.75
C LYS A 122 -19.25 5.67 -6.53
N HIS A 123 -19.80 4.47 -6.30
CA HIS A 123 -19.35 3.59 -5.22
C HIS A 123 -17.93 3.05 -5.48
N GLN A 124 -17.58 2.74 -6.73
CA GLN A 124 -16.22 2.33 -7.10
C GLN A 124 -15.21 3.47 -6.97
N CYS A 125 -15.59 4.70 -7.31
CA CYS A 125 -14.76 5.89 -7.09
C CYS A 125 -14.52 6.17 -5.60
N VAL A 126 -15.44 5.80 -4.70
CA VAL A 126 -15.19 5.85 -3.25
C VAL A 126 -14.13 4.83 -2.84
N LEU A 127 -14.06 3.66 -3.49
CA LEU A 127 -12.98 2.69 -3.27
C LEU A 127 -11.64 3.17 -3.84
N ASP A 128 -11.65 3.84 -5.00
CA ASP A 128 -10.46 4.53 -5.54
C ASP A 128 -10.05 5.74 -4.71
N ASP A 129 -10.99 6.43 -4.05
CA ASP A 129 -10.68 7.50 -3.09
C ASP A 129 -10.25 6.94 -1.73
N ILE A 130 -10.59 5.70 -1.39
CA ILE A 130 -10.05 4.95 -0.25
C ILE A 130 -8.65 4.39 -0.55
N SER A 131 -8.34 4.00 -1.79
CA SER A 131 -6.97 3.67 -2.21
C SER A 131 -6.11 4.92 -2.43
N LYS A 132 -6.73 6.06 -2.76
CA LYS A 132 -6.14 7.42 -2.69
C LYS A 132 -6.28 8.05 -1.30
N PHE A 133 -6.89 7.39 -0.31
CA PHE A 133 -6.92 7.93 1.05
C PHE A 133 -5.47 7.97 1.46
N LYS A 134 -5.00 9.21 1.46
CA LYS A 134 -3.67 9.67 1.77
C LYS A 134 -2.99 8.61 2.63
N PHE A 135 -1.94 8.00 2.09
CA PHE A 135 -0.77 7.74 2.93
C PHE A 135 -0.68 8.98 3.79
N ILE A 136 -0.98 8.79 5.08
CA ILE A 136 -0.74 9.83 6.05
C ILE A 136 0.75 10.02 5.93
N GLN A 137 1.10 11.06 5.17
CA GLN A 137 2.29 11.84 5.37
C GLN A 137 2.22 12.07 6.86
N ALA A 138 2.96 11.25 7.62
CA ALA A 138 3.04 11.35 9.05
C ALA A 138 3.36 12.81 9.29
N GLY A 139 2.34 13.54 9.74
CA GLY A 139 2.39 14.95 10.04
C GLY A 139 3.32 15.09 11.21
N ALA A 140 4.61 15.13 10.93
CA ALA A 140 5.53 15.94 11.70
C ALA A 140 5.43 17.35 11.13
N GLU A 141 4.29 18.01 11.38
CA GLU A 141 4.30 19.44 11.61
C GLU A 141 4.73 19.62 13.07
N ILE A 142 5.98 20.01 13.25
CA ILE A 142 6.46 20.58 14.51
C ILE A 142 6.47 22.09 14.24
N VAL A 143 5.63 22.81 15.00
CA VAL A 143 5.83 24.26 15.24
C VAL A 143 7.05 24.41 16.14
#